data_AF-A0A0F3NY65-F1
#
_entry.id   AF-A0A0F3NY65-F1
#
_cell.length_a   1.000
_cell.length_b   1.000
_cell.length_c   1.000
_cell.angle_alpha   90.00
_cell.angle_beta   90.00
_cell.angle_gamma   90.00
#
_symmetry.space_group_name_H-M   'P 1'
#
loop_
_entity.id
_entity.type
_entity.pdbx_description
1 polymer ?
#
loop_
_entity_poly.entity_id
_entity_poly.type
_entity_poly.pdbx_seq_one_letter_code
_entity_poly.pdbx_strand_id
1 'polypeptide(L)'
;MYYFAIERYVQLKLAIGEHFYDIDQIGIKFYSLRFKKWMHLNAQDFLHEFYTSQHGFKIQQLWEFLINSALLEGLVVFAIGVIISIVFFTLKVKKRLLRPKLEVLILWSVNAYLKC
;
A
#
# COMPACT_ATOMS: atom_id res chain seq x y z
N MET A 1 19.95 -10.61 0.64
CA MET A 1 19.24 -9.31 0.80
C MET A 1 19.20 -8.49 -0.48
N TYR A 2 20.32 -8.22 -1.16
CA TYR A 2 20.33 -7.43 -2.42
C TYR A 2 19.31 -7.88 -3.48
N TYR A 3 19.34 -9.17 -3.82
CA TYR A 3 18.43 -9.79 -4.78
C TYR A 3 16.95 -9.75 -4.37
N PHE A 4 16.66 -9.74 -3.05
CA PHE A 4 15.31 -9.62 -2.52
C PHE A 4 14.76 -8.19 -2.70
N ALA A 5 15.59 -7.17 -2.44
CA ALA A 5 15.19 -5.78 -2.65
C ALA A 5 14.88 -5.49 -4.14
N ILE A 6 15.64 -6.10 -5.05
CA ILE A 6 15.40 -5.99 -6.49
C ILE A 6 14.08 -6.66 -6.86
N GLU A 7 13.79 -7.86 -6.36
CA GLU A 7 12.52 -8.54 -6.64
C GLU A 7 11.30 -7.72 -6.18
N ARG A 8 11.32 -7.14 -4.97
CA ARG A 8 10.23 -6.28 -4.49
C ARG A 8 10.08 -5.01 -5.32
N TYR A 9 11.20 -4.43 -5.76
CA TYR A 9 11.19 -3.28 -6.66
C TYR A 9 10.60 -3.64 -8.03
N VAL A 10 10.94 -4.81 -8.57
CA VAL A 10 10.37 -5.33 -9.83
C VAL A 10 8.88 -5.56 -9.68
N GLN A 11 8.42 -6.26 -8.64
CA GLN A 11 7.00 -6.48 -8.38
C GLN A 11 6.22 -5.17 -8.25
N LEU A 12 6.76 -4.19 -7.53
CA LEU A 12 6.13 -2.88 -7.39
C LEU A 12 6.05 -2.17 -8.74
N LYS A 13 7.15 -2.21 -9.52
CA LYS A 13 7.21 -1.60 -10.85
C LYS A 13 6.27 -2.28 -11.84
N LEU A 14 6.05 -3.60 -11.71
CA LEU A 14 5.09 -4.38 -12.50
C LEU A 14 3.65 -4.03 -12.11
N ALA A 15 3.32 -4.06 -10.82
CA ALA A 15 1.99 -3.75 -10.32
C ALA A 15 1.54 -2.31 -10.64
N ILE A 16 2.47 -1.36 -10.63
CA ILE A 16 2.20 0.02 -11.04
C ILE A 16 2.22 0.11 -12.57
N GLY A 17 3.22 -0.49 -13.22
CA GLY A 17 3.45 -0.35 -14.65
C GLY A 17 2.41 -1.05 -15.52
N GLU A 18 1.78 -2.14 -15.07
CA GLU A 18 0.67 -2.82 -15.74
C GLU A 18 -0.52 -1.87 -16.00
N HIS A 19 -0.66 -0.82 -15.18
CA HIS A 19 -1.69 0.21 -15.38
C HIS A 19 -1.33 1.26 -16.44
N PHE A 20 -0.07 1.36 -16.86
CA PHE A 20 0.43 2.43 -17.73
C PHE A 20 1.10 1.94 -19.02
N TYR A 21 1.65 0.73 -19.03
CA TYR A 21 2.44 0.17 -20.13
C TYR A 21 2.23 -1.35 -20.22
N ASP A 22 2.35 -1.90 -21.42
CA ASP A 22 2.43 -3.34 -21.62
C ASP A 22 3.59 -3.94 -20.82
N ILE A 23 3.34 -5.09 -20.18
CA ILE A 23 4.26 -5.76 -19.27
C ILE A 23 5.62 -6.03 -19.93
N ASP A 24 5.62 -6.28 -21.24
CA ASP A 24 6.81 -6.54 -22.05
C ASP A 24 7.76 -5.35 -22.20
N GLN A 25 7.29 -4.12 -21.95
CA GLN A 25 8.11 -2.91 -22.01
C GLN A 25 8.73 -2.54 -20.66
N ILE A 26 8.34 -3.22 -19.58
CA ILE A 26 8.80 -2.93 -18.23
C ILE A 26 10.14 -3.64 -18.00
N GLY A 27 11.21 -3.04 -18.51
CA GLY A 27 12.57 -3.53 -18.29
C GLY A 27 13.14 -3.15 -16.92
N ILE A 28 13.99 -4.01 -16.37
CA ILE A 28 14.85 -3.69 -15.23
C ILE A 28 16.33 -3.84 -15.60
N LYS A 29 17.14 -2.86 -15.20
CA LYS A 29 18.59 -2.94 -15.23
C LYS A 29 19.09 -3.21 -13.83
N PHE A 30 19.75 -4.34 -13.62
CA PHE A 30 20.32 -4.70 -12.33
C PHE A 30 21.72 -5.26 -12.48
N TYR A 31 22.50 -5.20 -11.41
CA TYR A 31 23.82 -5.77 -11.38
C TYR A 31 23.72 -7.25 -10.97
N SER A 32 24.07 -8.16 -11.86
CA SER A 32 24.09 -9.58 -11.54
C SER A 32 25.37 -9.90 -10.78
N LEU A 33 25.24 -10.24 -9.49
CA LEU A 33 26.36 -10.70 -8.66
C LEU A 33 26.93 -12.04 -9.16
N ARG A 34 26.10 -12.89 -9.77
CA ARG A 34 26.51 -14.18 -10.36
C ARG A 34 27.48 -14.00 -11.53
N PHE A 35 27.17 -13.06 -12.43
CA PHE A 35 27.95 -12.79 -13.63
C PHE A 35 28.89 -11.58 -13.50
N LYS A 36 28.87 -10.90 -12.34
CA LYS A 36 29.57 -9.64 -12.03
C LYS A 36 29.44 -8.60 -13.15
N LYS A 37 28.25 -8.50 -13.76
CA LYS A 37 27.98 -7.56 -14.85
C LYS A 37 26.58 -6.97 -14.76
N TRP A 38 26.42 -5.80 -15.36
CA TRP A 38 25.11 -5.18 -15.56
C TRP A 38 24.31 -5.98 -16.58
N MET A 39 23.12 -6.40 -16.19
CA MET A 39 22.17 -7.07 -17.06
C MET A 39 20.91 -6.22 -17.20
N HIS A 40 20.34 -6.25 -18.40
CA HIS A 40 19.02 -5.71 -18.65
C HIS A 40 18.13 -6.89 -19.01
N LEU A 41 17.09 -7.11 -18.23
CA LEU A 41 16.09 -8.14 -18.47
C LEU A 41 14.72 -7.51 -18.36
N ASN A 42 13.76 -8.10 -19.08
CA ASN A 42 12.38 -7.79 -18.89
C ASN A 42 11.95 -8.18 -17.46
N ALA A 43 11.02 -7.44 -16.86
CA ALA A 43 10.62 -7.67 -15.48
C ALA A 43 9.99 -9.05 -15.28
N GLN A 44 9.26 -9.55 -16.28
CA GLN A 44 8.66 -10.88 -16.26
C GLN A 44 9.72 -12.00 -16.34
N ASP A 45 10.67 -11.89 -17.27
CA ASP A 45 11.77 -12.86 -17.40
C ASP A 45 12.64 -12.89 -16.15
N PHE A 46 12.91 -11.72 -15.55
CA PHE A 46 13.62 -11.63 -14.28
C PHE A 46 12.88 -12.36 -13.16
N LEU A 47 11.56 -12.16 -13.01
CA LEU A 47 10.77 -12.85 -12.00
C LEU A 47 10.75 -14.36 -12.24
N HIS A 48 10.59 -14.80 -13.49
CA HIS A 48 10.58 -16.22 -13.83
C HIS A 48 11.91 -16.90 -13.48
N GLU A 49 13.04 -16.29 -13.86
CA GLU A 49 14.37 -16.79 -13.50
C GLU A 49 14.60 -16.74 -11.98
N PHE A 50 14.07 -15.72 -11.31
CA PHE A 50 14.18 -15.55 -9.87
C PHE A 50 13.47 -16.65 -9.08
N TYR A 51 12.21 -16.94 -9.40
CA TYR A 51 11.42 -17.99 -8.73
C TYR A 51 11.93 -19.40 -9.04
N THR A 52 12.46 -19.60 -10.25
CA THR A 52 13.10 -20.87 -10.62
C THR A 52 14.45 -21.06 -9.91
N SER A 53 15.08 -19.97 -9.46
CA SER A 53 16.33 -20.03 -8.71
C SER A 53 16.14 -20.49 -7.26
N GLN A 54 17.17 -21.15 -6.72
CA GLN A 54 17.22 -21.59 -5.32
C GLN A 54 17.10 -20.42 -4.31
N HIS A 55 17.33 -19.18 -4.76
CA HIS A 55 17.15 -17.98 -3.95
C HIS A 55 15.67 -17.55 -3.87
N GLY A 56 14.90 -17.71 -4.95
CA GLY A 56 13.47 -17.42 -4.97
C GLY A 56 12.71 -18.31 -4.00
N PHE A 57 13.04 -19.60 -3.96
CA PHE A 57 12.42 -20.56 -3.04
C PHE A 57 12.62 -20.18 -1.56
N LYS A 58 13.83 -19.79 -1.15
CA LYS A 58 14.11 -19.34 0.23
C LYS A 58 13.38 -18.04 0.58
N ILE A 59 13.22 -17.15 -0.40
CA ILE A 59 12.52 -15.87 -0.22
C ILE A 59 11.02 -16.09 -0.09
N GLN A 60 10.45 -16.97 -0.90
CA GLN A 60 9.05 -17.34 -0.81
C GLN A 60 8.73 -18.00 0.53
N GLN A 61 9.61 -18.90 0.99
CA GLN A 61 9.48 -19.50 2.31
C GLN A 61 9.60 -18.46 3.45
N LEU A 62 10.47 -17.47 3.32
CA LEU A 62 10.54 -16.34 4.26
C LEU A 62 9.27 -15.48 4.21
N TRP A 63 8.67 -15.30 3.04
CA TRP A 63 7.45 -14.53 2.85
C TRP A 63 6.24 -15.23 3.47
N GLU A 64 6.09 -16.53 3.22
CA GLU A 64 5.09 -17.37 3.89
C GLU A 64 5.30 -17.41 5.40
N PHE A 65 6.54 -17.48 5.87
CA PHE A 65 6.85 -17.41 7.30
C PHE A 65 6.49 -16.05 7.91
N LEU A 66 6.77 -14.96 7.20
CA LEU A 66 6.44 -13.60 7.64
C LEU A 66 4.93 -13.42 7.75
N ILE A 67 4.16 -13.88 6.75
CA ILE A 67 2.69 -13.74 6.75
C ILE A 67 2.01 -14.67 7.73
N ASN A 68 2.45 -15.93 7.83
CA ASN A 68 1.92 -16.86 8.81
C ASN A 68 2.43 -16.57 10.24
N SER A 69 3.22 -15.50 10.42
CA SER A 69 3.62 -15.06 11.75
C SER A 69 2.45 -14.36 12.42
N ALA A 70 1.88 -15.01 13.45
CA ALA A 70 0.77 -14.49 14.25
C ALA A 70 1.00 -13.06 14.80
N LEU A 71 2.27 -12.70 15.07
CA LEU A 71 2.64 -11.34 15.49
C LEU A 71 2.52 -10.31 14.36
N LEU A 72 2.90 -10.69 13.13
CA LEU A 72 2.78 -9.80 11.98
C LEU A 72 1.30 -9.63 11.60
N GLU A 73 0.52 -10.71 11.58
CA GLU A 73 -0.93 -10.63 11.35
C GLU A 73 -1.60 -9.72 12.37
N GLY A 74 -1.30 -9.90 13.66
CA GLY A 74 -1.82 -9.04 14.72
C GLY A 74 -1.43 -7.57 14.54
N LEU A 75 -0.19 -7.28 14.14
CA LEU A 75 0.29 -5.91 13.91
C LEU A 75 -0.37 -5.26 12.70
N VAL A 76 -0.60 -6.02 11.62
CA VAL A 76 -1.31 -5.55 10.42
C VAL A 76 -2.77 -5.25 10.74
N VAL A 77 -3.48 -6.17 11.41
CA VAL A 77 -4.88 -5.96 11.82
C VAL A 77 -4.99 -4.77 12.77
N PHE A 78 -4.05 -4.62 13.71
CA PHE A 78 -3.99 -3.47 14.61
C PHE A 78 -3.79 -2.15 13.84
N ALA A 79 -2.84 -2.10 12.91
CA ALA A 79 -2.57 -0.90 12.12
C ALA A 79 -3.79 -0.48 11.28
N ILE A 80 -4.44 -1.44 10.62
CA ILE A 80 -5.69 -1.20 9.86
C ILE A 80 -6.79 -0.68 10.79
N GLY A 81 -6.97 -1.30 11.96
CA GLY A 81 -7.93 -0.87 12.98
C GLY A 81 -7.68 0.55 13.47
N VAL A 82 -6.42 0.93 13.70
CA VAL A 82 -6.03 2.30 14.10
C VAL A 82 -6.37 3.30 13.00
N ILE A 83 -6.05 3.00 11.74
CA ILE A 83 -6.36 3.88 10.60
C ILE A 83 -7.88 4.09 10.48
N ILE A 84 -8.66 3.01 10.55
CA ILE A 84 -10.13 3.07 10.49
C ILE A 84 -10.68 3.90 11.65
N SER A 85 -10.15 3.71 12.87
CA SER A 85 -10.54 4.48 14.04
C SER A 85 -10.28 5.98 13.87
N ILE A 86 -9.09 6.36 13.39
CA ILE A 86 -8.73 7.76 13.13
C ILE A 86 -9.67 8.41 12.10
N VAL A 87 -9.95 7.71 10.99
CA VAL A 87 -10.88 8.20 9.95
C VAL A 87 -12.29 8.36 10.52
N PHE A 88 -12.77 7.37 11.27
CA PHE A 88 -14.09 7.39 11.87
C PHE A 88 -14.24 8.52 12.90
N PHE A 89 -13.22 8.75 13.73
CA PHE A 89 -13.19 9.87 14.67
C PHE A 89 -13.24 11.21 13.95
N THR A 90 -12.46 11.38 12.88
CA THR A 90 -12.44 12.62 12.09
C THR A 90 -13.82 12.94 11.49
N LEU A 91 -14.53 11.93 10.97
CA LEU A 91 -15.90 12.09 10.45
C LEU A 91 -16.93 12.38 11.55
N LYS A 92 -16.85 11.69 12.70
CA LYS A 92 -17.75 11.94 13.85
C LYS A 92 -17.56 13.33 14.43
N VAL A 93 -16.32 13.79 14.58
CA VAL A 93 -15.98 15.13 15.11
C VAL A 93 -16.54 16.21 14.20
N LYS A 94 -16.42 16.06 12.88
CA LYS A 94 -16.97 17.02 11.91
C LYS A 94 -18.50 17.13 12.00
N LYS A 95 -19.21 16.00 12.09
CA LYS A 95 -20.67 15.99 12.32
C LYS A 95 -21.09 16.62 13.65
N ARG A 96 -20.29 16.46 14.71
CA ARG A 96 -20.58 17.01 16.05
C ARG A 96 -20.34 18.52 16.15
N LEU A 97 -19.40 19.08 15.38
CA LEU A 97 -19.13 20.53 15.31
C LEU A 97 -20.14 21.30 14.45
N LEU A 98 -20.67 20.69 13.38
CA LEU A 98 -21.66 21.31 12.49
C LEU A 98 -23.07 21.33 13.10
N ARG A 99 -23.44 20.32 13.88
CA ARG A 99 -24.79 20.19 14.48
C ARG A 99 -25.18 21.38 15.40
N PRO A 100 -24.36 21.82 16.38
CA PRO A 100 -24.70 22.97 17.22
C PRO A 100 -24.67 24.29 16.44
N LYS A 101 -23.83 24.40 15.40
CA LYS A 101 -23.76 25.60 14.55
C LYS A 101 -25.00 25.75 13.67
N LEU A 102 -25.60 24.63 13.26
CA LEU A 102 -26.88 24.62 12.53
C LEU A 102 -28.06 24.95 13.46
N GLU A 103 -28.09 24.41 14.68
CA GLU A 103 -29.13 24.71 15.67
C GLU A 103 -29.13 26.18 16.08
N VAL A 104 -27.95 26.80 16.26
CA VAL A 104 -27.83 28.24 16.53
C VAL A 104 -28.26 29.08 15.33
N LEU A 105 -27.95 28.67 14.09
CA LEU A 105 -28.36 29.39 12.88
C LEU A 105 -29.89 29.35 12.68
N ILE A 106 -30.53 28.20 12.93
CA ILE A 106 -31.98 28.03 12.85
C ILE A 106 -32.67 28.85 13.95
N LEU A 107 -32.13 28.86 15.18
CA LEU A 107 -32.68 29.68 16.27
C LEU A 107 -32.57 31.18 15.95
N TRP A 108 -31.46 31.62 15.35
CA TRP A 108 -31.28 33.00 14.88
C TRP A 108 -32.24 33.36 13.75
N SER A 109 -32.43 32.48 12.76
CA SER A 109 -33.38 32.75 11.67
C SER A 109 -34.81 32.84 12.18
N VAL A 110 -35.25 31.88 12.99
CA VAL A 110 -36.61 31.86 13.56
C VAL A 110 -36.87 33.09 14.43
N ASN A 111 -35.90 33.51 15.26
CA ASN A 111 -36.04 34.69 16.10
C ASN A 111 -36.00 36.01 15.30
N ALA A 112 -35.33 36.04 14.15
CA ALA A 112 -35.34 37.20 13.25
C ALA A 112 -36.68 37.35 12.50
N TYR A 113 -37.33 36.25 12.13
CA TYR A 113 -38.65 36.27 11.49
C TYR A 113 -39.81 36.59 12.45
N LEU A 114 -39.68 36.28 13.75
CA LEU A 114 -40.71 36.57 14.75
C LEU A 114 -40.69 38.01 15.30
N LYS A 115 -39.68 38.81 14.94
CA LYS A 115 -39.49 40.20 15.42
C LYS A 115 -39.86 41.27 14.38
N CYS A 116 -40.39 40.86 13.23
CA CYS A 116 -41.10 41.70 12.27
C CYS A 116 -42.61 41.53 12.46
#